data_AF-A0A0F4PU60-F1
#
_entry.id   AF-A0A0F4PU60-F1
#
_cell.length_a   1.000
_cell.length_b   1.000
_cell.length_c   1.000
_cell.angle_alpha   90.00
_cell.angle_beta   90.00
_cell.angle_gamma   90.00
#
_symmetry.space_group_name_H-M   'P 1'
#
loop_
_entity.id
_entity.type
_entity.pdbx_description
1 polymer ?
#
loop_
_entity_poly.entity_id
_entity_poly.type
_entity_poly.pdbx_seq_one_letter_code
_entity_poly.pdbx_strand_id
1 'polypeptide(L)'
;MNTLSPRQASELAAMAYRAKGASKVLDVRSIVGPNLRNSFEFVTGDSVVDGVSGGFFSHLFGLSTGFAFVGKGINEFAGDSVIAIRGTASLRDGLTDLNCGLSASSSNKMVHAGFNKTFNSMKQAFAQFVDSNRKAGNTGVVHCVGHSLGGALAQLTADWVNTEYSLPTKLYTFGAPRVGKTDFARSTTTKLENIYRSTHGADPVPKVPLWPFIHAPFNGSEFRLDDGQGLNVSAHKLDGTPGYLNTASASDWSTLKQRSDNFLSQPVRLRFEDRAQASFSSHWADKISSALITLLKDSGYYTAVVTQAAISSSLTFYDMVARTLEQVAKASARFAEQTLGLLGHMLVFAGKVVGKAFELTYNMIKWVFDSTMGALYRSVRGALNGLD
;
A
#
# COMPACT_ATOMS: atom_id res chain seq x y z
N MET A 1 -4.39 -25.76 -4.42
CA MET A 1 -5.24 -24.79 -3.71
C MET A 1 -5.73 -23.76 -4.69
N ASN A 2 -7.03 -23.50 -4.70
CA ASN A 2 -7.66 -22.65 -5.70
C ASN A 2 -7.24 -21.18 -5.55
N THR A 3 -7.29 -20.45 -6.66
CA THR A 3 -6.85 -19.06 -6.76
C THR A 3 -8.01 -18.25 -7.32
N LEU A 4 -8.31 -17.11 -6.70
CA LEU A 4 -9.29 -16.18 -7.27
C LEU A 4 -8.76 -15.65 -8.59
N SER A 5 -9.57 -15.69 -9.65
CA SER A 5 -9.26 -14.97 -10.88
C SER A 5 -9.12 -13.46 -10.63
N PRO A 6 -8.42 -12.71 -11.50
CA PRO A 6 -8.38 -11.25 -11.42
C PRO A 6 -9.78 -10.62 -11.32
N ARG A 7 -10.73 -11.16 -12.09
CA ARG A 7 -12.13 -10.73 -12.07
C ARG A 7 -12.79 -10.95 -10.72
N GLN A 8 -12.74 -12.17 -10.16
CA GLN A 8 -13.31 -12.46 -8.85
C GLN A 8 -12.67 -11.59 -7.75
N ALA A 9 -11.34 -11.43 -7.77
CA ALA A 9 -10.63 -10.63 -6.79
C ALA A 9 -11.01 -9.14 -6.87
N SER A 10 -11.13 -8.56 -8.07
CA SER A 10 -11.53 -7.15 -8.22
C SER A 10 -13.00 -6.93 -7.87
N GLU A 11 -13.89 -7.86 -8.22
CA GLU A 11 -15.30 -7.85 -7.81
C GLU A 11 -15.44 -7.91 -6.28
N LEU A 12 -14.67 -8.76 -5.59
CA LEU A 12 -14.63 -8.82 -4.11
C LEU A 12 -14.14 -7.51 -3.51
N ALA A 13 -13.09 -6.91 -4.09
CA ALA A 13 -12.58 -5.62 -3.64
C ALA A 13 -13.63 -4.50 -3.77
N ALA A 14 -14.42 -4.50 -4.85
CA ALA A 14 -15.53 -3.55 -5.02
C ALA A 14 -16.71 -3.85 -4.11
N MET A 15 -17.06 -5.13 -3.91
CA MET A 15 -18.11 -5.55 -3.00
C MET A 15 -17.83 -5.06 -1.57
N ALA A 16 -16.57 -5.05 -1.12
CA ALA A 16 -16.17 -4.55 0.18
C ALA A 16 -16.71 -3.16 0.51
N TYR A 17 -16.78 -2.24 -0.48
CA TYR A 17 -17.31 -0.89 -0.27
C TYR A 17 -18.79 -0.85 0.08
N ARG A 18 -19.56 -1.88 -0.30
CA ARG A 18 -20.99 -1.99 0.04
C ARG A 18 -21.21 -2.28 1.53
N ALA A 19 -20.17 -2.69 2.27
CA ALA A 19 -20.25 -2.95 3.70
C ALA A 19 -20.68 -1.71 4.49
N LYS A 20 -20.30 -0.50 4.04
CA LYS A 20 -20.63 0.76 4.71
C LYS A 20 -22.13 1.06 4.76
N GLY A 21 -22.87 0.67 3.71
CA GLY A 21 -24.32 0.88 3.59
C GLY A 21 -25.17 -0.35 3.88
N ALA A 22 -24.54 -1.51 4.09
CA ALA A 22 -25.22 -2.74 4.46
C ALA A 22 -25.69 -2.63 5.92
N SER A 23 -26.92 -2.16 6.12
CA SER A 23 -27.61 -2.40 7.39
C SER A 23 -27.75 -3.92 7.60
N LYS A 24 -27.97 -4.37 8.84
CA LYS A 24 -28.29 -5.77 9.17
C LYS A 24 -29.52 -6.35 8.42
N VAL A 25 -30.17 -5.56 7.56
CA VAL A 25 -31.37 -5.88 6.78
C VAL A 25 -31.07 -6.02 5.27
N LEU A 26 -29.90 -5.62 4.78
CA LEU A 26 -29.58 -5.67 3.35
C LEU A 26 -29.28 -7.12 2.93
N ASP A 27 -30.11 -7.71 2.06
CA ASP A 27 -29.86 -9.06 1.53
C ASP A 27 -28.54 -9.09 0.76
N VAL A 28 -27.51 -9.68 1.38
CA VAL A 28 -26.17 -9.77 0.81
C VAL A 28 -26.20 -10.50 -0.53
N ARG A 29 -27.17 -11.39 -0.77
CA ARG A 29 -27.33 -12.02 -2.09
C ARG A 29 -27.55 -10.98 -3.17
N SER A 30 -28.40 -9.96 -2.95
CA SER A 30 -28.70 -8.92 -3.95
C SER A 30 -27.48 -8.11 -4.42
N ILE A 31 -26.42 -8.03 -3.60
CA ILE A 31 -25.21 -7.24 -3.89
C ILE A 31 -24.03 -8.08 -4.37
N VAL A 32 -24.05 -9.39 -4.19
CA VAL A 32 -22.97 -10.29 -4.66
C VAL A 32 -23.22 -10.62 -6.13
N GLY A 33 -22.22 -10.38 -6.99
CA GLY A 33 -22.29 -10.72 -8.41
C GLY A 33 -22.38 -12.23 -8.67
N PRO A 34 -22.92 -12.68 -9.82
CA PRO A 34 -23.12 -14.09 -10.11
C PRO A 34 -21.86 -14.95 -9.96
N ASN A 35 -20.70 -14.42 -10.38
CA ASN A 35 -19.41 -15.11 -10.28
C ASN A 35 -19.06 -15.43 -8.82
N LEU A 36 -19.30 -14.48 -7.91
CA LEU A 36 -18.98 -14.64 -6.48
C LEU A 36 -20.00 -15.49 -5.75
N ARG A 37 -21.28 -15.47 -6.15
CA ARG A 37 -22.34 -16.29 -5.52
C ARG A 37 -22.10 -17.79 -5.69
N ASN A 38 -21.40 -18.19 -6.76
CA ASN A 38 -21.05 -19.58 -7.00
C ASN A 38 -19.75 -20.00 -6.30
N SER A 39 -18.97 -19.05 -5.80
CA SER A 39 -17.67 -19.30 -5.18
C SER A 39 -17.70 -19.13 -3.66
N PHE A 40 -18.55 -18.23 -3.13
CA PHE A 40 -18.62 -17.93 -1.70
C PHE A 40 -20.05 -17.70 -1.21
N GLU A 41 -20.32 -18.19 -0.01
CA GLU A 41 -21.52 -17.89 0.76
C GLU A 41 -21.25 -16.73 1.74
N PHE A 42 -22.10 -15.72 1.68
CA PHE A 42 -22.09 -14.56 2.58
C PHE A 42 -23.44 -14.48 3.31
N VAL A 43 -23.41 -14.50 4.63
CA VAL A 43 -24.60 -14.48 5.49
C VAL A 43 -24.93 -13.03 5.85
N THR A 44 -26.15 -12.59 5.55
CA THR A 44 -26.63 -11.25 5.90
C THR A 44 -26.51 -10.99 7.41
N GLY A 45 -25.93 -9.84 7.79
CA GLY A 45 -25.71 -9.46 9.18
C GLY A 45 -24.44 -10.01 9.82
N ASP A 46 -24.05 -11.26 9.52
CA ASP A 46 -22.86 -11.92 10.09
C ASP A 46 -21.62 -11.80 9.19
N SER A 47 -21.81 -11.49 7.90
CA SER A 47 -20.71 -11.30 6.95
C SER A 47 -20.12 -9.90 6.95
N VAL A 48 -20.75 -8.91 7.58
CA VAL A 48 -20.22 -7.53 7.66
C VAL A 48 -19.40 -7.40 8.93
N VAL A 49 -18.13 -7.02 8.78
CA VAL A 49 -17.25 -6.69 9.90
C VAL A 49 -17.15 -5.18 10.00
N ASP A 50 -17.56 -4.64 11.14
CA ASP A 50 -17.40 -3.23 11.46
C ASP A 50 -15.94 -2.92 11.82
N GLY A 51 -15.48 -1.74 11.42
CA GLY A 51 -14.15 -1.24 11.71
C GLY A 51 -14.13 0.26 11.93
N VAL A 52 -13.12 0.72 12.66
CA VAL A 52 -12.93 2.14 12.96
C VAL A 52 -11.76 2.68 12.12
N SER A 53 -12.06 3.64 11.25
CA SER A 53 -11.08 4.35 10.42
C SER A 53 -11.15 5.85 10.64
N GLY A 54 -10.01 6.55 10.61
CA GLY A 54 -9.94 8.01 10.78
C GLY A 54 -8.89 8.44 11.80
N GLY A 55 -8.83 9.75 12.04
CA GLY A 55 -7.92 10.36 13.00
C GLY A 55 -8.18 9.96 14.46
N PHE A 56 -7.44 10.58 15.38
CA PHE A 56 -7.52 10.32 16.82
C PHE A 56 -8.96 10.32 17.37
N PHE A 57 -9.80 11.27 16.92
CA PHE A 57 -11.19 11.40 17.37
C PHE A 57 -12.12 10.27 16.93
N SER A 58 -12.00 9.76 15.70
CA SER A 58 -12.83 8.63 15.23
C SER A 58 -12.56 7.36 16.06
N HIS A 59 -11.31 7.17 16.47
CA HIS A 59 -10.92 6.09 17.38
C HIS A 59 -11.33 6.33 18.84
N LEU A 60 -11.36 7.58 19.30
CA LEU A 60 -11.77 7.94 20.66
C LEU A 60 -13.29 7.78 20.87
N PHE A 61 -14.09 8.06 19.84
CA PHE A 61 -15.56 7.97 19.88
C PHE A 61 -16.13 6.63 19.38
N GLY A 62 -15.29 5.69 18.94
CA GLY A 62 -15.73 4.36 18.53
C GLY A 62 -16.72 4.35 17.36
N LEU A 63 -16.65 5.35 16.47
CA LEU A 63 -17.54 5.47 15.31
C LEU A 63 -17.18 4.38 14.28
N SER A 64 -17.74 3.19 14.50
CA SER A 64 -17.52 2.01 13.67
C SER A 64 -18.50 1.97 12.50
N THR A 65 -18.01 1.60 11.32
CA THR A 65 -18.82 1.40 10.12
C THR A 65 -18.47 0.05 9.49
N GLY A 66 -19.39 -0.54 8.72
CA GLY A 66 -19.08 -1.74 7.96
C GLY A 66 -17.85 -1.54 7.07
N PHE A 67 -16.83 -2.36 7.29
CA PHE A 67 -15.47 -2.15 6.76
C PHE A 67 -14.92 -3.35 5.97
N ALA A 68 -15.45 -4.54 6.23
CA ALA A 68 -15.10 -5.73 5.47
C ALA A 68 -16.29 -6.66 5.28
N PHE A 69 -16.20 -7.49 4.25
CA PHE A 69 -17.03 -8.66 4.05
C PHE A 69 -16.23 -9.93 4.30
N VAL A 70 -16.83 -10.88 5.02
CA VAL A 70 -16.29 -12.21 5.25
C VAL A 70 -17.23 -13.27 4.67
N GLY A 71 -16.68 -14.30 4.04
CA GLY A 71 -17.48 -15.34 3.37
C GLY A 71 -16.81 -16.71 3.40
N LYS A 72 -17.64 -17.75 3.39
CA LYS A 72 -17.19 -19.15 3.35
C LYS A 72 -17.13 -19.63 1.91
N GLY A 73 -16.04 -20.28 1.53
CA GLY A 73 -15.92 -20.84 0.18
C GLY A 73 -16.85 -22.03 -0.04
N ILE A 74 -17.43 -22.10 -1.23
CA ILE A 74 -18.31 -23.18 -1.69
C ILE A 74 -17.85 -23.67 -3.06
N ASN A 75 -18.36 -24.82 -3.49
CA ASN A 75 -18.03 -25.43 -4.77
C ASN A 75 -16.51 -25.55 -4.97
N GLU A 76 -15.95 -24.86 -5.96
CA GLU A 76 -14.50 -24.88 -6.22
C GLU A 76 -13.69 -24.35 -5.03
N PHE A 77 -14.24 -23.48 -4.19
CA PHE A 77 -13.56 -22.95 -3.00
C PHE A 77 -14.00 -23.64 -1.70
N ALA A 78 -14.62 -24.82 -1.76
CA ALA A 78 -15.08 -25.53 -0.56
C ALA A 78 -13.93 -25.73 0.45
N GLY A 79 -14.15 -25.27 1.69
CA GLY A 79 -13.16 -25.29 2.78
C GLY A 79 -12.30 -24.02 2.87
N ASP A 80 -12.27 -23.19 1.84
CA ASP A 80 -11.58 -21.89 1.83
C ASP A 80 -12.44 -20.80 2.51
N SER A 81 -11.85 -19.64 2.75
CA SER A 81 -12.52 -18.46 3.32
C SER A 81 -12.09 -17.20 2.59
N VAL A 82 -12.93 -16.17 2.56
CA VAL A 82 -12.58 -14.86 1.99
C VAL A 82 -12.79 -13.75 3.02
N ILE A 83 -11.84 -12.80 3.06
CA ILE A 83 -11.91 -11.56 3.82
C ILE A 83 -11.63 -10.41 2.84
N ALA A 84 -12.66 -9.68 2.45
CA ALA A 84 -12.59 -8.55 1.52
C ALA A 84 -12.76 -7.22 2.26
N ILE A 85 -11.76 -6.35 2.21
CA ILE A 85 -11.68 -5.15 3.06
C ILE A 85 -11.80 -3.89 2.17
N ARG A 86 -12.67 -2.95 2.57
CA ARG A 86 -12.88 -1.72 1.81
C ARG A 86 -11.75 -0.73 2.01
N GLY A 87 -11.54 0.12 1.01
CA GLY A 87 -10.81 1.36 1.20
C GLY A 87 -11.68 2.44 1.85
N THR A 88 -11.07 3.57 2.20
CA THR A 88 -11.78 4.71 2.79
C THR A 88 -11.08 6.01 2.41
N ALA A 89 -11.82 7.12 2.37
CA ALA A 89 -11.20 8.44 2.26
C ALA A 89 -10.46 8.84 3.53
N SER A 90 -10.61 8.12 4.65
CA SER A 90 -9.78 8.32 5.87
C SER A 90 -8.29 8.05 5.66
N LEU A 91 -7.92 7.42 4.53
CA LEU A 91 -6.53 7.42 4.06
C LEU A 91 -5.97 8.84 3.87
N ARG A 92 -6.84 9.84 3.62
CA ARG A 92 -6.44 11.24 3.64
C ARG A 92 -5.88 11.54 5.02
N ASP A 93 -6.69 11.50 6.07
CA ASP A 93 -6.24 11.82 7.43
C ASP A 93 -5.01 11.00 7.86
N GLY A 94 -5.03 9.67 7.65
CA GLY A 94 -3.94 8.78 8.06
C GLY A 94 -2.64 8.87 7.25
N LEU A 95 -2.65 9.43 6.05
CA LEU A 95 -1.45 9.72 5.24
C LEU A 95 -1.04 11.20 5.31
N THR A 96 -1.98 12.09 5.63
CA THR A 96 -1.78 13.54 5.67
C THR A 96 -1.36 14.06 7.00
N ASP A 97 -1.71 13.35 8.07
CA ASP A 97 -0.95 13.40 9.30
C ASP A 97 0.42 12.85 8.92
N LEU A 98 1.37 13.76 8.67
CA LEU A 98 2.79 13.50 8.40
C LEU A 98 3.47 12.64 9.49
N ASN A 99 2.69 12.16 10.46
CA ASN A 99 2.95 11.04 11.33
C ASN A 99 2.60 9.69 10.66
N CYS A 100 3.34 9.27 9.61
CA CYS A 100 3.49 7.85 9.22
C CYS A 100 4.17 7.02 10.33
N GLY A 101 3.59 7.01 11.54
CA GLY A 101 4.12 6.33 12.70
C GLY A 101 4.34 4.85 12.43
N LEU A 102 5.17 4.21 13.24
CA LEU A 102 5.43 2.79 13.14
C LEU A 102 4.80 2.07 14.31
N SER A 103 4.39 0.84 14.06
CA SER A 103 3.97 -0.08 15.11
C SER A 103 4.34 -1.50 14.71
N ALA A 104 4.49 -2.37 15.70
CA ALA A 104 4.68 -3.79 15.48
C ALA A 104 3.38 -4.43 14.96
N SER A 105 3.46 -5.14 13.84
CA SER A 105 2.40 -6.03 13.36
C SER A 105 2.24 -7.24 14.29
N SER A 106 1.24 -8.09 14.03
CA SER A 106 1.07 -9.37 14.75
C SER A 106 2.27 -10.32 14.61
N SER A 107 3.10 -10.14 13.57
CA SER A 107 4.37 -10.87 13.38
C SER A 107 5.61 -10.16 13.94
N ASN A 108 5.41 -9.12 14.77
CA ASN A 108 6.46 -8.29 15.36
C ASN A 108 7.38 -7.63 14.31
N LYS A 109 6.81 -7.23 13.17
CA LYS A 109 7.50 -6.49 12.10
C LYS A 109 6.98 -5.07 12.01
N MET A 110 7.82 -4.15 11.54
CA MET A 110 7.47 -2.74 11.54
C MET A 110 6.58 -2.36 10.35
N VAL A 111 5.36 -1.91 10.66
CA VAL A 111 4.33 -1.51 9.69
C VAL A 111 3.79 -0.11 10.00
N HIS A 112 3.08 0.47 9.05
CA HIS A 112 2.44 1.77 9.21
C HIS A 112 1.42 1.74 10.36
N ALA A 113 1.60 2.59 11.37
CA ALA A 113 0.82 2.60 12.60
C ALA A 113 -0.66 2.86 12.36
N GLY A 114 -1.01 3.76 11.44
CA GLY A 114 -2.41 4.00 11.07
C GLY A 114 -3.08 2.76 10.50
N PHE A 115 -2.38 2.01 9.63
CA PHE A 115 -2.93 0.80 9.04
C PHE A 115 -3.07 -0.31 10.09
N ASN A 116 -2.05 -0.48 10.93
CA ASN A 116 -2.09 -1.47 12.00
C ASN A 116 -3.18 -1.16 13.04
N LYS A 117 -3.37 0.12 13.38
CA LYS A 117 -4.44 0.55 14.30
C LYS A 117 -5.82 0.24 13.74
N THR A 118 -6.07 0.56 12.47
CA THR A 118 -7.34 0.21 11.80
C THR A 118 -7.53 -1.30 11.70
N PHE A 119 -6.49 -2.06 11.33
CA PHE A 119 -6.53 -3.52 11.32
C PHE A 119 -6.89 -4.09 12.71
N ASN A 120 -6.23 -3.62 13.77
CA ASN A 120 -6.49 -4.08 15.13
C ASN A 120 -7.92 -3.81 15.60
N SER A 121 -8.59 -2.78 15.08
CA SER A 121 -10.02 -2.55 15.38
C SER A 121 -10.94 -3.64 14.85
N MET A 122 -10.54 -4.35 13.77
CA MET A 122 -11.30 -5.44 13.16
C MET A 122 -10.78 -6.84 13.57
N LYS A 123 -9.59 -6.91 14.18
CA LYS A 123 -8.88 -8.17 14.50
C LYS A 123 -9.74 -9.15 15.28
N GLN A 124 -10.52 -8.68 16.25
CA GLN A 124 -11.39 -9.54 17.06
C GLN A 124 -12.52 -10.18 16.24
N ALA A 125 -13.18 -9.41 15.36
CA ALA A 125 -14.23 -9.92 14.49
C ALA A 125 -13.68 -10.92 13.46
N PHE A 126 -12.50 -10.63 12.90
CA PHE A 126 -11.81 -11.59 12.04
C PHE A 126 -11.43 -12.87 12.80
N ALA A 127 -10.98 -12.78 14.05
CA ALA A 127 -10.67 -13.94 14.88
C ALA A 127 -11.91 -14.82 15.09
N GLN A 128 -13.04 -14.22 15.44
CA GLN A 128 -14.31 -14.93 15.58
C GLN A 128 -14.72 -15.66 14.29
N PHE A 129 -14.57 -15.02 13.14
CA PHE A 129 -14.86 -15.62 11.84
C PHE A 129 -13.93 -16.80 11.53
N VAL A 130 -12.62 -16.61 11.66
CA VAL A 130 -11.60 -17.65 11.40
C VAL A 130 -11.79 -18.83 12.35
N ASP A 131 -11.98 -18.58 13.65
CA ASP A 131 -12.21 -19.64 14.65
C ASP A 131 -13.49 -20.44 14.38
N SER A 132 -14.57 -19.76 13.97
CA SER A 132 -15.82 -20.43 13.60
C SER A 132 -15.64 -21.33 12.38
N ASN A 133 -14.89 -20.87 11.38
CA ASN A 133 -14.59 -21.68 10.19
C ASN A 133 -13.71 -22.88 10.52
N ARG A 134 -12.67 -22.70 11.36
CA ARG A 134 -11.82 -23.80 11.81
C ARG A 134 -12.60 -24.85 12.59
N LYS A 135 -13.50 -24.44 13.50
CA LYS A 135 -14.39 -25.36 14.22
C LYS A 135 -15.32 -26.14 13.29
N ALA A 136 -15.72 -25.54 12.17
CA ALA A 136 -16.52 -26.19 11.14
C ALA A 136 -15.70 -27.06 10.17
N GLY A 137 -14.39 -27.19 10.37
CA GLY A 137 -13.50 -27.96 9.49
C GLY A 137 -13.03 -27.21 8.23
N ASN A 138 -13.37 -25.93 8.09
CA ASN A 138 -12.95 -25.10 6.96
C ASN A 138 -11.56 -24.51 7.26
N THR A 139 -10.51 -25.30 7.01
CA THR A 139 -9.10 -24.93 7.23
C THR A 139 -8.33 -24.74 5.92
N GLY A 140 -9.04 -24.48 4.82
CA GLY A 140 -8.47 -24.19 3.51
C GLY A 140 -7.80 -22.81 3.43
N VAL A 141 -7.65 -22.31 2.22
CA VAL A 141 -7.01 -21.01 1.96
C VAL A 141 -7.86 -19.87 2.50
N VAL A 142 -7.22 -18.92 3.18
CA VAL A 142 -7.84 -17.62 3.46
C VAL A 142 -7.43 -16.63 2.37
N HIS A 143 -8.39 -16.18 1.57
CA HIS A 143 -8.22 -15.16 0.55
C HIS A 143 -8.41 -13.77 1.14
N CYS A 144 -7.33 -13.01 1.27
CA CYS A 144 -7.37 -11.63 1.72
C CYS A 144 -7.39 -10.69 0.52
N VAL A 145 -8.44 -9.89 0.39
CA VAL A 145 -8.67 -9.03 -0.78
C VAL A 145 -8.88 -7.58 -0.35
N GLY A 146 -8.31 -6.63 -1.09
CA GLY A 146 -8.65 -5.23 -0.85
C GLY A 146 -8.13 -4.24 -1.89
N HIS A 147 -8.82 -3.12 -1.98
CA HIS A 147 -8.46 -1.98 -2.83
C HIS A 147 -8.06 -0.77 -1.98
N SER A 148 -7.09 0.03 -2.43
CA SER A 148 -6.63 1.23 -1.73
C SER A 148 -6.20 0.91 -0.29
N LEU A 149 -6.77 1.55 0.74
CA LEU A 149 -6.50 1.21 2.15
C LEU A 149 -6.80 -0.26 2.44
N GLY A 150 -7.89 -0.76 1.87
CA GLY A 150 -8.33 -2.14 2.03
C GLY A 150 -7.25 -3.12 1.61
N GLY A 151 -6.45 -2.79 0.60
CA GLY A 151 -5.31 -3.62 0.19
C GLY A 151 -4.18 -3.64 1.23
N ALA A 152 -3.90 -2.50 1.87
CA ALA A 152 -2.93 -2.45 2.98
C ALA A 152 -3.41 -3.26 4.19
N LEU A 153 -4.71 -3.16 4.53
CA LEU A 153 -5.32 -3.91 5.61
C LEU A 153 -5.40 -5.40 5.28
N ALA A 154 -5.70 -5.76 4.03
CA ALA A 154 -5.71 -7.16 3.57
C ALA A 154 -4.32 -7.79 3.71
N GLN A 155 -3.24 -7.02 3.46
CA GLN A 155 -1.88 -7.50 3.67
C GLN A 155 -1.57 -7.76 5.15
N LEU A 156 -2.02 -6.88 6.07
CA LEU A 156 -1.88 -7.09 7.51
C LEU A 156 -2.71 -8.28 7.99
N THR A 157 -3.94 -8.43 7.48
CA THR A 157 -4.79 -9.59 7.75
C THR A 157 -4.12 -10.88 7.29
N ALA A 158 -3.54 -10.89 6.09
CA ALA A 158 -2.86 -12.07 5.57
C ALA A 158 -1.65 -12.49 6.42
N ASP A 159 -0.82 -11.53 6.84
CA ASP A 159 0.30 -11.79 7.76
C ASP A 159 -0.19 -12.32 9.11
N TRP A 160 -1.26 -11.74 9.66
CA TRP A 160 -1.85 -12.17 10.93
C TRP A 160 -2.44 -13.58 10.85
N VAL A 161 -3.28 -13.88 9.85
CA VAL A 161 -3.88 -15.21 9.67
C VAL A 161 -2.81 -16.28 9.58
N ASN A 162 -1.79 -16.06 8.75
CA ASN A 162 -0.71 -17.03 8.60
C ASN A 162 0.12 -17.18 9.89
N THR A 163 0.40 -16.08 10.60
CA THR A 163 1.23 -16.11 11.80
C THR A 163 0.53 -16.76 13.00
N GLU A 164 -0.77 -16.50 13.18
CA GLU A 164 -1.49 -16.88 14.41
C GLU A 164 -2.30 -18.17 14.26
N TYR A 165 -2.70 -18.51 13.03
CA TYR A 165 -3.50 -19.70 12.75
C TYR A 165 -2.77 -20.74 11.91
N SER A 166 -1.59 -20.41 11.36
CA SER A 166 -0.86 -21.27 10.43
C SER A 166 -1.69 -21.72 9.22
N LEU A 167 -2.66 -20.90 8.80
CA LEU A 167 -3.52 -21.19 7.66
C LEU A 167 -2.86 -20.75 6.35
N PRO A 168 -3.00 -21.54 5.27
CA PRO A 168 -2.59 -21.10 3.94
C PRO A 168 -3.35 -19.84 3.55
N THR A 169 -2.64 -18.88 2.96
CA THR A 169 -3.17 -17.52 2.77
C THR A 169 -2.71 -16.96 1.43
N LYS A 170 -3.64 -16.38 0.68
CA LYS A 170 -3.38 -15.68 -0.60
C LYS A 170 -3.85 -14.24 -0.51
N LEU A 171 -3.03 -13.32 -1.00
CA LEU A 171 -3.26 -11.88 -0.93
C LEU A 171 -3.53 -11.30 -2.32
N TYR A 172 -4.58 -10.50 -2.44
CA TYR A 172 -4.99 -9.83 -3.67
C TYR A 172 -5.19 -8.35 -3.40
N THR A 173 -4.39 -7.49 -4.03
CA THR A 173 -4.44 -6.05 -3.79
C THR A 173 -4.56 -5.24 -5.07
N PHE A 174 -5.31 -4.15 -5.00
CA PHE A 174 -5.53 -3.23 -6.12
C PHE A 174 -5.22 -1.81 -5.65
N GLY A 175 -4.21 -1.16 -6.24
CA GLY A 175 -3.87 0.23 -5.91
C GLY A 175 -3.44 0.44 -4.45
N ALA A 176 -2.94 -0.60 -3.78
CA ALA A 176 -2.60 -0.53 -2.36
C ALA A 176 -1.36 0.35 -2.10
N PRO A 177 -1.33 1.14 -1.01
CA PRO A 177 -0.12 1.84 -0.57
C PRO A 177 0.90 0.86 0.02
N ARG A 178 2.13 1.34 0.23
CA ARG A 178 3.20 0.57 0.88
C ARG A 178 2.89 0.39 2.37
N VAL A 179 2.96 -0.86 2.87
CA VAL A 179 2.41 -1.21 4.20
C VAL A 179 3.47 -1.23 5.30
N GLY A 180 4.66 -1.75 5.01
CA GLY A 180 5.71 -1.96 6.00
C GLY A 180 7.09 -1.84 5.42
N LYS A 181 8.08 -2.05 6.28
CA LYS A 181 9.50 -1.99 5.90
C LYS A 181 9.97 -3.30 5.25
N THR A 182 11.24 -3.35 4.91
CA THR A 182 11.90 -4.50 4.29
C THR A 182 11.72 -5.81 5.03
N ASP A 183 11.76 -5.79 6.37
CA ASP A 183 11.58 -6.98 7.21
C ASP A 183 10.15 -7.53 7.12
N PHE A 184 9.14 -6.66 7.19
CA PHE A 184 7.74 -7.02 6.99
C PHE A 184 7.51 -7.55 5.58
N ALA A 185 7.89 -6.77 4.56
CA ALA A 185 7.67 -7.16 3.16
C ALA A 185 8.34 -8.50 2.82
N ARG A 186 9.59 -8.72 3.27
CA ARG A 186 10.27 -10.01 3.09
C ARG A 186 9.55 -11.14 3.81
N SER A 187 9.19 -10.94 5.08
CA SER A 187 8.45 -11.93 5.87
C SER A 187 7.13 -12.30 5.19
N THR A 188 6.33 -11.32 4.76
CA THR A 188 5.06 -11.56 4.06
C THR A 188 5.29 -12.32 2.74
N THR A 189 6.34 -11.98 2.00
CA THR A 189 6.68 -12.65 0.73
C THR A 189 7.03 -14.12 0.92
N THR A 190 7.73 -14.44 2.01
CA THR A 190 8.12 -15.83 2.30
C THR A 190 6.98 -16.65 2.90
N LYS A 191 6.10 -16.02 3.68
CA LYS A 191 5.03 -16.70 4.42
C LYS A 191 3.79 -17.01 3.57
N LEU A 192 3.39 -16.08 2.70
CA LEU A 192 2.16 -16.21 1.93
C LEU A 192 2.39 -17.09 0.70
N GLU A 193 1.36 -17.84 0.30
CA GLU A 193 1.46 -18.72 -0.87
C GLU A 193 1.63 -17.92 -2.16
N ASN A 194 0.81 -16.87 -2.30
CA ASN A 194 0.84 -15.98 -3.44
C ASN A 194 0.42 -14.57 -3.04
N ILE A 195 1.05 -13.58 -3.68
CA ILE A 195 0.73 -12.16 -3.56
C ILE A 195 0.45 -11.62 -4.96
N TYR A 196 -0.81 -11.33 -5.23
CA TYR A 196 -1.30 -10.72 -6.47
C TYR A 196 -1.45 -9.22 -6.28
N ARG A 197 -0.34 -8.49 -6.40
CA ARG A 197 -0.32 -7.03 -6.29
C ARG A 197 -0.59 -6.40 -7.66
N SER A 198 -1.72 -5.72 -7.79
CA SER A 198 -2.13 -5.09 -9.05
C SER A 198 -2.06 -3.57 -8.99
N THR A 199 -1.48 -2.94 -10.01
CA THR A 199 -1.33 -1.48 -10.09
C THR A 199 -1.72 -0.93 -11.46
N HIS A 200 -2.16 0.33 -11.47
CA HIS A 200 -2.12 1.15 -12.67
C HIS A 200 -0.90 2.05 -12.65
N GLY A 201 -0.31 2.29 -13.81
CA GLY A 201 0.92 3.04 -13.93
C GLY A 201 0.81 4.51 -13.57
N ALA A 202 -0.37 5.09 -13.76
CA ALA A 202 -0.64 6.46 -13.33
C ALA A 202 -1.23 6.56 -11.91
N ASP A 203 -1.46 5.46 -11.19
CA ASP A 203 -2.05 5.52 -9.84
C ASP A 203 -1.04 6.10 -8.81
N PRO A 204 -1.36 7.22 -8.14
CA PRO A 204 -0.48 7.81 -7.12
C PRO A 204 -0.45 7.05 -5.79
N VAL A 205 -1.46 6.23 -5.46
CA VAL A 205 -1.58 5.61 -4.12
C VAL A 205 -0.50 4.55 -3.86
N PRO A 206 -0.14 3.66 -4.82
CA PRO A 206 0.99 2.75 -4.68
C PRO A 206 2.35 3.45 -4.53
N LYS A 207 2.42 4.77 -4.75
CA LYS A 207 3.64 5.55 -4.61
C LYS A 207 3.84 6.13 -3.22
N VAL A 208 2.91 5.89 -2.28
CA VAL A 208 3.03 6.32 -0.88
C VAL A 208 2.86 5.16 0.11
N PRO A 209 3.38 5.32 1.36
CA PRO A 209 4.42 6.27 1.74
C PRO A 209 5.72 6.03 0.95
N LEU A 210 6.61 7.01 0.89
CA LEU A 210 7.94 6.79 0.30
C LEU A 210 8.80 5.90 1.23
N TRP A 211 10.03 5.60 0.81
CA TRP A 211 11.00 4.87 1.63
C TRP A 211 11.08 5.48 3.05
N PRO A 212 10.98 4.67 4.13
CA PRO A 212 11.43 3.28 4.22
C PRO A 212 10.34 2.22 3.98
N PHE A 213 9.12 2.61 3.65
CA PHE A 213 8.05 1.66 3.36
C PHE A 213 8.25 1.09 1.95
N ILE A 214 8.06 -0.22 1.80
CA ILE A 214 8.18 -0.95 0.53
C ILE A 214 6.97 -1.87 0.31
N HIS A 215 6.78 -2.30 -0.94
CA HIS A 215 5.74 -3.26 -1.29
C HIS A 215 6.18 -4.69 -0.97
N ALA A 216 5.21 -5.55 -0.63
CA ALA A 216 5.33 -6.99 -0.83
C ALA A 216 4.64 -7.34 -2.16
N PRO A 217 5.15 -8.28 -2.97
CA PRO A 217 6.31 -9.14 -2.70
C PRO A 217 7.67 -8.40 -2.76
N PHE A 218 8.58 -8.73 -1.85
CA PHE A 218 9.94 -8.21 -1.79
C PHE A 218 10.76 -8.76 -2.96
N ASN A 219 11.39 -7.88 -3.74
CA ASN A 219 12.07 -8.22 -5.00
C ASN A 219 11.20 -9.06 -5.96
N GLY A 220 9.88 -8.92 -5.85
CA GLY A 220 8.94 -9.63 -6.69
C GLY A 220 8.47 -8.79 -7.87
N SER A 221 7.24 -9.06 -8.27
CA SER A 221 6.58 -8.43 -9.40
C SER A 221 5.20 -7.92 -9.02
N GLU A 222 4.74 -6.93 -9.77
CA GLU A 222 3.34 -6.53 -9.83
C GLU A 222 2.68 -6.95 -11.14
N PHE A 223 1.36 -7.06 -11.09
CA PHE A 223 0.51 -7.06 -12.26
C PHE A 223 0.20 -5.60 -12.63
N ARG A 224 0.83 -5.13 -13.70
CA ARG A 224 0.62 -3.78 -14.22
C ARG A 224 -0.54 -3.84 -15.22
N LEU A 225 -1.69 -3.29 -14.83
CA LEU A 225 -2.94 -3.47 -15.56
C LEU A 225 -3.16 -2.49 -16.71
N ASP A 226 -2.35 -1.44 -16.80
CA ASP A 226 -2.33 -0.48 -17.90
C ASP A 226 -0.90 0.03 -18.17
N ASP A 227 -0.71 0.67 -19.32
CA ASP A 227 0.55 1.36 -19.64
C ASP A 227 0.48 2.87 -19.37
N GLY A 228 -0.45 3.30 -18.50
CA GLY A 228 -0.63 4.68 -18.08
C GLY A 228 0.66 5.31 -17.55
N GLN A 229 0.95 6.52 -18.01
CA GLN A 229 2.10 7.32 -17.60
C GLN A 229 1.65 8.54 -16.78
N GLY A 230 2.58 9.17 -16.07
CA GLY A 230 2.27 10.32 -15.21
C GLY A 230 1.72 9.91 -13.85
N LEU A 231 0.99 10.83 -13.22
CA LEU A 231 0.20 10.59 -12.02
C LEU A 231 -1.23 11.11 -12.28
N ASN A 232 -2.21 10.21 -12.29
CA ASN A 232 -3.60 10.48 -12.59
C ASN A 232 -4.48 9.93 -11.47
N VAL A 233 -5.26 10.81 -10.85
CA VAL A 233 -6.17 10.46 -9.74
C VAL A 233 -7.25 9.45 -10.13
N SER A 234 -7.70 9.46 -11.39
CA SER A 234 -8.73 8.55 -11.90
C SER A 234 -8.22 7.13 -12.06
N ALA A 235 -6.90 6.94 -12.22
CA ALA A 235 -6.28 5.62 -12.31
C ALA A 235 -6.38 4.84 -11.00
N HIS A 236 -6.70 5.49 -9.88
CA HIS A 236 -6.91 4.81 -8.60
C HIS A 236 -8.33 4.24 -8.40
N LYS A 237 -9.28 4.50 -9.30
CA LYS A 237 -10.67 4.08 -9.10
C LYS A 237 -10.88 2.59 -9.38
N LEU A 238 -11.85 1.98 -8.70
CA LEU A 238 -12.33 0.66 -9.06
C LEU A 238 -13.16 0.72 -10.35
N ASP A 239 -14.10 1.66 -10.43
CA ASP A 239 -15.12 1.82 -11.47
C ASP A 239 -14.86 3.02 -12.41
N GLY A 240 -13.59 3.37 -12.63
CA GLY A 240 -13.18 4.50 -13.48
C GLY A 240 -12.61 4.10 -14.84
N THR A 241 -11.91 5.04 -15.48
CA THR A 241 -11.12 4.78 -16.69
C THR A 241 -9.68 5.22 -16.40
N PRO A 242 -8.70 4.30 -16.27
CA PRO A 242 -8.76 2.87 -16.58
C PRO A 242 -9.61 1.98 -15.64
N GLY A 243 -9.74 2.26 -14.33
CA GLY A 243 -10.63 1.50 -13.43
C GLY A 243 -10.23 0.05 -13.14
N TYR A 244 -9.94 -0.31 -11.89
CA TYR A 244 -9.45 -1.66 -11.54
C TYR A 244 -10.43 -2.80 -11.89
N LEU A 245 -11.73 -2.56 -11.85
CA LEU A 245 -12.74 -3.55 -12.27
C LEU A 245 -12.69 -3.81 -13.78
N ASN A 246 -12.36 -2.79 -14.57
CA ASN A 246 -12.32 -2.90 -16.02
C ASN A 246 -11.04 -3.60 -16.48
N THR A 247 -9.90 -3.27 -15.86
CA THR A 247 -8.60 -3.78 -16.27
C THR A 247 -8.22 -5.12 -15.63
N ALA A 248 -8.70 -5.42 -14.40
CA ALA A 248 -8.55 -6.73 -13.77
C ALA A 248 -9.72 -7.67 -14.08
N SER A 249 -10.22 -7.66 -15.31
CA SER A 249 -11.43 -8.40 -15.71
C SER A 249 -11.15 -9.77 -16.32
N ALA A 250 -9.88 -10.20 -16.37
CA ALA A 250 -9.49 -11.50 -16.92
C ALA A 250 -9.91 -12.67 -16.00
N SER A 251 -10.06 -13.85 -16.61
CA SER A 251 -10.33 -15.11 -15.89
C SER A 251 -9.08 -15.74 -15.31
N ASP A 252 -7.88 -15.36 -15.78
CA ASP A 252 -6.62 -15.95 -15.34
C ASP A 252 -5.50 -14.89 -15.26
N TRP A 253 -4.64 -15.01 -14.24
CA TRP A 253 -3.54 -14.07 -13.98
C TRP A 253 -2.45 -14.07 -15.05
N SER A 254 -2.24 -15.19 -15.76
CA SER A 254 -1.22 -15.31 -16.81
C SER A 254 -1.49 -14.41 -18.02
N THR A 255 -2.73 -13.97 -18.18
CA THR A 255 -3.13 -13.05 -19.27
C THR A 255 -2.77 -11.59 -18.97
N LEU A 256 -2.41 -11.27 -17.72
CA LEU A 256 -2.09 -9.91 -17.29
C LEU A 256 -0.58 -9.65 -17.34
N LYS A 257 -0.21 -8.42 -17.68
CA LYS A 257 1.19 -8.02 -17.81
C LYS A 257 1.88 -7.95 -16.44
N GLN A 258 2.84 -8.84 -16.23
CA GLN A 258 3.69 -8.83 -15.05
C GLN A 258 4.88 -7.88 -15.26
N ARG A 259 5.19 -7.02 -14.29
CA ARG A 259 6.39 -6.18 -14.26
C ARG A 259 7.16 -6.43 -12.96
N SER A 260 8.47 -6.63 -13.06
CA SER A 260 9.32 -6.79 -11.88
C SER A 260 9.60 -5.44 -11.21
N ASP A 261 9.62 -5.43 -9.88
CA ASP A 261 9.89 -4.26 -9.05
C ASP A 261 11.39 -4.02 -8.78
N ASN A 262 12.27 -4.56 -9.62
CA ASN A 262 13.74 -4.46 -9.49
C ASN A 262 14.30 -3.02 -9.65
N PHE A 263 13.47 -1.99 -9.73
CA PHE A 263 13.96 -0.61 -9.87
C PHE A 263 14.76 -0.13 -8.64
N LEU A 264 14.51 -0.67 -7.45
CA LEU A 264 15.27 -0.34 -6.23
C LEU A 264 16.66 -1.00 -6.17
N SER A 265 16.93 -2.00 -7.00
CA SER A 265 18.24 -2.68 -7.06
C SER A 265 19.19 -2.08 -8.10
N GLN A 266 18.68 -1.26 -9.02
CA GLN A 266 19.48 -0.55 -10.01
C GLN A 266 20.08 0.73 -9.40
N PRO A 267 21.42 0.89 -9.39
CA PRO A 267 22.04 2.13 -8.94
C PRO A 267 21.60 3.30 -9.81
N VAL A 268 21.08 4.37 -9.19
CA VAL A 268 20.67 5.60 -9.86
C VAL A 268 21.47 6.77 -9.29
N ARG A 269 22.20 7.48 -10.16
CA ARG A 269 22.93 8.71 -9.81
C ARG A 269 22.46 9.82 -10.74
N LEU A 270 21.99 10.91 -10.16
CA LEU A 270 21.36 12.02 -10.88
C LEU A 270 22.30 13.22 -10.89
N ARG A 271 22.46 13.88 -12.04
CA ARG A 271 23.27 15.10 -12.19
C ARG A 271 22.39 16.35 -12.15
N PHE A 272 22.80 17.40 -11.46
CA PHE A 272 21.94 18.57 -11.28
C PHE A 272 21.59 19.28 -12.59
N GLU A 273 22.46 19.20 -13.58
CA GLU A 273 22.31 19.77 -14.92
C GLU A 273 21.14 19.11 -15.67
N ASP A 274 20.92 17.81 -15.42
CA ASP A 274 19.86 17.01 -16.05
C ASP A 274 18.51 17.12 -15.34
N ARG A 275 18.39 17.94 -14.27
CA ARG A 275 17.18 18.01 -13.43
C ARG A 275 15.89 18.28 -14.19
N ALA A 276 15.97 19.01 -15.30
CA ALA A 276 14.81 19.35 -16.14
C ALA A 276 14.18 18.13 -16.84
N GLN A 277 14.85 16.98 -16.86
CA GLN A 277 14.27 15.72 -17.35
C GLN A 277 13.18 15.17 -16.41
N ALA A 278 13.21 15.57 -15.13
CA ALA A 278 12.20 15.15 -14.16
C ALA A 278 10.81 15.67 -14.53
N SER A 279 9.81 14.84 -14.26
CA SER A 279 8.40 15.20 -14.41
C SER A 279 7.58 14.57 -13.30
N PHE A 280 6.40 15.12 -13.00
CA PHE A 280 5.49 14.59 -11.99
C PHE A 280 4.83 13.29 -12.49
N SER A 281 5.56 12.18 -12.37
CA SER A 281 5.16 10.86 -12.89
C SER A 281 5.61 9.71 -12.00
N SER A 282 4.93 8.56 -12.10
CA SER A 282 5.33 7.32 -11.42
C SER A 282 6.77 6.92 -11.69
N HIS A 283 7.24 7.05 -12.94
CA HIS A 283 8.61 6.71 -13.33
C HIS A 283 9.63 7.53 -12.53
N TRP A 284 9.41 8.85 -12.43
CA TRP A 284 10.33 9.73 -11.71
C TRP A 284 10.22 9.59 -10.20
N ALA A 285 9.03 9.30 -9.66
CA ALA A 285 8.88 8.97 -8.24
C ALA A 285 9.71 7.74 -7.84
N ASP A 286 9.70 6.70 -8.69
CA ASP A 286 10.49 5.48 -8.48
C ASP A 286 12.00 5.78 -8.65
N LYS A 287 12.39 6.53 -9.70
CA LYS A 287 13.79 6.91 -9.97
C LYS A 287 14.40 7.78 -8.87
N ILE A 288 13.65 8.73 -8.31
CA ILE A 288 14.04 9.55 -7.16
C ILE A 288 14.26 8.66 -5.92
N SER A 289 13.37 7.69 -5.68
CA SER A 289 13.51 6.75 -4.56
C SER A 289 14.78 5.89 -4.70
N SER A 290 15.06 5.38 -5.90
CA SER A 290 16.30 4.63 -6.19
C SER A 290 17.54 5.51 -6.06
N ALA A 291 17.48 6.78 -6.46
CA ALA A 291 18.59 7.72 -6.32
C ALA A 291 18.92 8.02 -4.85
N LEU A 292 17.90 8.21 -4.00
CA LEU A 292 18.08 8.36 -2.56
C LEU A 292 18.76 7.13 -1.93
N ILE A 293 18.25 5.93 -2.23
CA ILE A 293 18.83 4.68 -1.72
C ILE A 293 20.27 4.50 -2.21
N THR A 294 20.52 4.82 -3.48
CA THR A 294 21.87 4.73 -4.08
C THR A 294 22.83 5.68 -3.38
N LEU A 295 22.44 6.94 -3.12
CA LEU A 295 23.26 7.90 -2.39
C LEU A 295 23.58 7.42 -0.97
N LEU A 296 22.59 6.87 -0.24
CA LEU A 296 22.80 6.33 1.09
C LEU A 296 23.74 5.10 1.08
N LYS A 297 23.65 4.25 0.05
CA LYS A 297 24.56 3.11 -0.12
C LYS A 297 25.98 3.56 -0.48
N ASP A 298 26.12 4.44 -1.47
CA ASP A 298 27.40 4.98 -1.94
C ASP A 298 28.17 5.70 -0.84
N SER A 299 27.46 6.33 0.10
CA SER A 299 28.02 7.03 1.26
C SER A 299 28.20 6.16 2.51
N GLY A 300 27.76 4.90 2.48
CA GLY A 300 27.86 3.99 3.64
C GLY A 300 26.83 4.22 4.75
N TYR A 301 25.92 5.17 4.59
CA TYR A 301 24.91 5.50 5.61
C TYR A 301 23.64 4.63 5.54
N TYR A 302 23.43 3.86 4.47
CA TYR A 302 22.20 3.09 4.27
C TYR A 302 21.83 2.21 5.47
N THR A 303 22.77 1.43 6.00
CA THR A 303 22.50 0.55 7.15
C THR A 303 22.15 1.35 8.40
N ALA A 304 22.87 2.45 8.68
CA ALA A 304 22.59 3.31 9.83
C ALA A 304 21.19 3.94 9.73
N VAL A 305 20.82 4.46 8.55
CA VAL A 305 19.51 5.06 8.32
C VAL A 305 18.41 4.01 8.42
N VAL A 306 18.57 2.81 7.84
CA VAL A 306 17.57 1.73 7.95
C VAL A 306 17.39 1.28 9.41
N THR A 307 18.48 1.12 10.16
CA THR A 307 18.43 0.72 11.57
C THR A 307 17.70 1.78 12.40
N GLN A 308 18.01 3.06 12.19
CA GLN A 308 17.34 4.14 12.92
C GLN A 308 15.87 4.33 12.45
N ALA A 309 15.59 4.11 11.17
CA ALA A 309 14.24 4.05 10.61
C ALA A 309 13.43 2.90 11.20
N ALA A 310 14.06 1.86 11.75
CA ALA A 310 13.37 0.80 12.48
C ALA A 310 12.54 1.38 13.64
N ILE A 311 12.99 2.49 14.23
CA ILE A 311 12.51 3.06 15.49
C ILE A 311 11.73 4.38 15.29
N SER A 312 11.90 5.07 14.16
CA SER A 312 11.42 6.46 13.95
C SER A 312 10.01 6.57 13.36
N SER A 313 9.10 7.24 14.07
CA SER A 313 7.79 7.66 13.58
C SER A 313 7.88 8.98 12.79
N SER A 314 8.23 8.85 11.51
CA SER A 314 7.80 9.72 10.39
C SER A 314 8.14 11.20 10.31
N LEU A 315 7.76 12.06 11.26
CA LEU A 315 8.25 13.45 11.24
C LEU A 315 9.77 13.43 11.44
N THR A 316 10.24 12.61 12.38
CA THR A 316 11.66 12.41 12.66
C THR A 316 12.44 11.67 11.56
N PHE A 317 11.77 10.92 10.67
CA PHE A 317 12.47 10.10 9.69
C PHE A 317 13.06 10.95 8.56
N TYR A 318 12.26 11.83 7.94
CA TYR A 318 12.77 12.70 6.88
C TYR A 318 13.67 13.80 7.45
N ASP A 319 13.47 14.19 8.72
CA ASP A 319 14.44 15.02 9.44
C ASP A 319 15.79 14.31 9.57
N MET A 320 15.79 13.03 9.97
CA MET A 320 17.00 12.22 10.03
C MET A 320 17.66 12.11 8.65
N VAL A 321 16.90 11.74 7.61
CA VAL A 321 17.44 11.65 6.25
C VAL A 321 18.02 12.99 5.81
N ALA A 322 17.34 14.11 6.08
CA ALA A 322 17.85 15.44 5.75
C ALA A 322 19.17 15.75 6.47
N ARG A 323 19.28 15.44 7.78
CA ARG A 323 20.53 15.59 8.54
C ARG A 323 21.63 14.69 8.02
N THR A 324 21.31 13.44 7.70
CA THR A 324 22.27 12.49 7.11
C THR A 324 22.75 12.99 5.75
N LEU A 325 21.86 13.47 4.89
CA LEU A 325 22.26 13.98 3.58
C LEU A 325 23.11 15.26 3.67
N GLU A 326 22.87 16.12 4.67
CA GLU A 326 23.78 17.24 4.95
C GLU A 326 25.18 16.75 5.34
N GLN A 327 25.28 15.74 6.22
CA GLN A 327 26.57 15.15 6.60
C GLN A 327 27.27 14.51 5.40
N VAL A 328 26.52 13.75 4.59
CA VAL A 328 27.00 13.10 3.37
C VAL A 328 27.52 14.14 2.36
N ALA A 329 26.79 15.24 2.16
CA ALA A 329 27.22 16.33 1.29
C ALA A 329 28.51 17.01 1.79
N LYS A 330 28.65 17.22 3.11
CA LYS A 330 29.87 17.80 3.70
C LYS A 330 31.08 16.85 3.65
N ALA A 331 30.85 15.54 3.55
CA ALA A 331 31.92 14.55 3.57
C ALA A 331 32.78 14.53 2.29
N SER A 332 32.23 14.87 1.12
CA SER A 332 33.03 15.00 -0.11
C SER A 332 32.31 15.80 -1.21
N ALA A 333 33.08 16.43 -2.10
CA ALA A 333 32.55 17.12 -3.28
C ALA A 333 31.70 16.20 -4.17
N ARG A 334 32.10 14.94 -4.34
CA ARG A 334 31.35 13.92 -5.10
C ARG A 334 29.96 13.68 -4.51
N PHE A 335 29.87 13.56 -3.18
CA PHE A 335 28.58 13.35 -2.50
C PHE A 335 27.75 14.62 -2.46
N ALA A 336 28.37 15.80 -2.37
CA ALA A 336 27.67 17.08 -2.53
C ALA A 336 27.00 17.16 -3.91
N GLU A 337 27.72 16.82 -4.98
CA GLU A 337 27.18 16.81 -6.34
C GLU A 337 26.01 15.82 -6.49
N GLN A 338 26.17 14.59 -6.00
CA GLN A 338 25.10 13.57 -6.04
C GLN A 338 23.87 13.98 -5.21
N THR A 339 24.08 14.60 -4.05
CA THR A 339 22.99 15.13 -3.20
C THR A 339 22.27 16.26 -3.91
N LEU A 340 23.01 17.22 -4.47
CA LEU A 340 22.45 18.33 -5.24
C LEU A 340 21.64 17.82 -6.43
N GLY A 341 22.17 16.84 -7.17
CA GLY A 341 21.47 16.21 -8.29
C GLY A 341 20.15 15.57 -7.88
N LEU A 342 20.13 14.80 -6.79
CA LEU A 342 18.89 14.23 -6.23
C LEU A 342 17.87 15.33 -5.90
N LEU A 343 18.28 16.36 -5.15
CA LEU A 343 17.38 17.41 -4.69
C LEU A 343 16.86 18.30 -5.83
N GLY A 344 17.69 18.57 -6.84
CA GLY A 344 17.28 19.28 -8.04
C GLY A 344 16.15 18.58 -8.78
N HIS A 345 16.25 17.26 -8.96
CA HIS A 345 15.20 16.46 -9.59
C HIS A 345 13.93 16.38 -8.73
N MET A 346 14.09 16.27 -7.41
CA MET A 346 12.96 16.31 -6.46
C MET A 346 12.17 17.62 -6.57
N LEU A 347 12.86 18.75 -6.68
CA LEU A 347 12.19 20.05 -6.85
C LEU A 347 11.46 20.18 -8.19
N VAL A 348 12.09 19.76 -9.29
CA VAL A 348 11.43 19.75 -10.60
C VAL A 348 10.21 18.83 -10.58
N PHE A 349 10.34 17.63 -10.00
CA PHE A 349 9.22 16.71 -9.78
C PHE A 349 8.09 17.37 -8.98
N ALA A 350 8.42 18.13 -7.94
CA ALA A 350 7.46 18.86 -7.12
C ALA A 350 6.85 20.11 -7.79
N GLY A 351 7.22 20.41 -9.04
CA GLY A 351 6.79 21.61 -9.77
C GLY A 351 7.39 22.91 -9.23
N LYS A 352 8.56 22.85 -8.59
CA LYS A 352 9.28 24.02 -8.07
C LYS A 352 10.27 24.53 -9.12
N VAL A 353 10.43 25.86 -9.21
CA VAL A 353 11.40 26.50 -10.10
C VAL A 353 12.81 26.30 -9.54
N VAL A 354 13.73 25.77 -10.36
CA VAL A 354 15.12 25.50 -9.96
C VAL A 354 16.08 26.26 -10.87
N GLY A 355 16.40 27.51 -10.49
CA GLY A 355 17.23 28.40 -11.29
C GLY A 355 18.75 28.17 -11.18
N LYS A 356 19.28 28.00 -9.96
CA LYS A 356 20.71 27.78 -9.67
C LYS A 356 20.89 26.74 -8.55
N ALA A 357 22.10 26.22 -8.41
CA ALA A 357 22.48 25.37 -7.28
C ALA A 357 22.22 26.11 -5.95
N PHE A 358 21.81 25.36 -4.92
CA PHE A 358 21.48 25.89 -3.60
C PHE A 358 22.31 25.20 -2.52
N GLU A 359 22.42 25.84 -1.36
CA GLU A 359 23.19 25.31 -0.24
C GLU A 359 22.58 24.01 0.30
N LEU A 360 23.44 23.02 0.53
CA LEU A 360 23.06 21.69 1.03
C LEU A 360 22.98 21.67 2.56
N THR A 361 22.15 22.54 3.13
CA THR A 361 21.88 22.60 4.57
C THR A 361 20.69 21.72 4.93
N TYR A 362 20.63 21.26 6.19
CA TYR A 362 19.48 20.48 6.70
C TYR A 362 18.13 21.12 6.35
N ASN A 363 17.97 22.43 6.60
CA ASN A 363 16.70 23.13 6.37
C ASN A 363 16.29 23.12 4.89
N MET A 364 17.25 23.35 4.00
CA MET A 364 17.00 23.31 2.55
C MET A 364 16.64 21.89 2.12
N ILE A 365 17.39 20.88 2.54
CA ILE A 365 17.13 19.48 2.22
C ILE A 365 15.74 19.07 2.70
N LYS A 366 15.40 19.38 3.97
CA LYS A 366 14.08 19.09 4.54
C LYS A 366 12.96 19.75 3.75
N TRP A 367 13.11 21.02 3.38
CA TRP A 367 12.13 21.73 2.55
C TRP A 367 11.92 21.09 1.17
N VAL A 368 12.98 20.55 0.55
CA VAL A 368 12.87 19.81 -0.72
C VAL A 368 12.07 18.52 -0.53
N PHE A 369 12.33 17.76 0.54
CA PHE A 369 11.55 16.56 0.89
C PHE A 369 10.07 16.91 1.11
N ASP A 370 9.78 17.94 1.92
CA ASP A 370 8.42 18.37 2.21
C ASP A 370 7.68 18.84 0.96
N SER A 371 8.36 19.55 0.06
CA SER A 371 7.79 19.97 -1.22
C SER A 371 7.42 18.77 -2.11
N THR A 372 8.32 17.79 -2.18
CA THR A 372 8.16 16.57 -3.00
C THR A 372 7.04 15.69 -2.45
N MET A 373 7.08 15.41 -1.15
CA MET A 373 6.04 14.66 -0.45
C MET A 373 4.70 15.38 -0.55
N GLY A 374 4.68 16.68 -0.31
CA GLY A 374 3.46 17.49 -0.42
C GLY A 374 2.82 17.39 -1.81
N ALA A 375 3.61 17.40 -2.89
CA ALA A 375 3.09 17.19 -4.25
C ALA A 375 2.46 15.82 -4.43
N LEU A 376 3.15 14.76 -4.00
CA LEU A 376 2.65 13.39 -4.10
C LEU A 376 1.38 13.16 -3.26
N TYR A 377 1.38 13.61 -2.00
CA TYR A 377 0.22 13.50 -1.11
C TYR A 377 -0.98 14.32 -1.60
N ARG A 378 -0.79 15.46 -2.28
CA ARG A 378 -1.90 16.16 -2.95
C ARG A 378 -2.55 15.30 -4.03
N SER A 379 -1.75 14.62 -4.85
CA SER A 379 -2.26 13.70 -5.87
C SER A 379 -3.00 12.51 -5.24
N VAL A 380 -2.43 11.91 -4.18
CA VAL A 380 -3.09 10.85 -3.41
C VAL A 380 -4.42 11.31 -2.82
N ARG A 381 -4.49 12.48 -2.16
CA ARG A 381 -5.77 13.02 -1.65
C ARG A 381 -6.82 13.11 -2.75
N GLY A 382 -6.43 13.58 -3.94
CA GLY A 382 -7.30 13.63 -5.12
C GLY A 382 -7.77 12.25 -5.56
N ALA A 383 -6.89 11.25 -5.60
CA ALA A 383 -7.24 9.86 -5.93
C ALA A 383 -8.24 9.26 -4.93
N LEU A 384 -8.17 9.65 -3.67
CA LEU A 384 -9.06 9.22 -2.60
C LEU A 384 -10.41 9.99 -2.57
N ASN A 385 -10.62 10.98 -3.44
CA ASN A 385 -11.88 11.73 -3.54
C ASN A 385 -13.02 10.86 -4.06
N GLY A 386 -14.10 10.68 -3.28
CA GLY A 386 -15.25 9.88 -3.68
C GLY A 386 -15.01 8.36 -3.61
N LEU A 387 -14.15 7.89 -2.71
CA LEU A 387 -14.05 6.45 -2.36
C LEU A 387 -15.08 6.01 -1.30
N ASP A 388 -15.90 6.92 -0.78
CA ASP A 388 -16.74 6.70 0.39
C ASP A 388 -18.23 6.69 0.08
#